data_AF-A0A537AL10-F1
#
_entry.id   AF-A0A537AL10-F1
#
_cell.length_a   1.000
_cell.length_b   1.000
_cell.length_c   1.000
_cell.angle_alpha   90.00
_cell.angle_beta   90.00
_cell.angle_gamma   90.00
#
_symmetry.space_group_name_H-M   'P 1'
#
loop_
_entity.id
_entity.type
_entity.pdbx_description
1 polymer ?
#
loop_
_entity_poly.entity_id
_entity_poly.type
_entity_poly.pdbx_seq_one_letter_code
_entity_poly.pdbx_strand_id
1 'polypeptide(L)'
;MLAARRSSAPGRWSPPAWFRVAAVLVSIAAAPAAFGADDAAAPPPSEFSNLDSRIQDTKSEVIELNRDLMVLEEELLFPASTQVAVFVSMDVGKLFELDSVQVKLDDKQVAAYLYTPSEVQALHRGGVQRVYLGNLKAGSHELVAFFTGGGPHRRDYKRGTTAKFDKGTDPKYIELRIKDSTGKLQPEFDVKIWPGPSP
;
A
#
# COMPACT_ATOMS: atom_id res chain seq x y z
N MET A 1 -16.61 26.73 58.16
CA MET A 1 -15.78 27.63 59.00
C MET A 1 -14.67 26.79 59.61
N LEU A 2 -13.41 27.15 59.32
CA LEU A 2 -12.11 26.72 59.90
C LEU A 2 -11.82 25.20 60.02
N ALA A 3 -10.92 24.62 59.20
CA ALA A 3 -9.46 24.76 59.17
C ALA A 3 -8.73 23.78 60.11
N ALA A 4 -7.97 22.85 59.51
CA ALA A 4 -6.77 22.27 60.12
C ALA A 4 -5.79 21.79 59.03
N ARG A 5 -4.78 22.62 58.78
CA ARG A 5 -3.55 22.31 58.04
C ARG A 5 -2.80 21.15 58.69
N ARG A 6 -2.23 20.24 57.89
CA ARG A 6 -0.90 19.65 58.16
C ARG A 6 -0.15 19.41 56.84
N SER A 7 1.07 19.95 56.80
CA SER A 7 2.07 19.85 55.74
C SER A 7 2.98 18.63 55.96
N SER A 8 3.39 17.94 54.89
CA SER A 8 4.49 16.98 54.91
C SER A 8 5.51 17.31 53.82
N ALA A 9 6.77 17.44 54.22
CA ALA A 9 7.94 17.85 53.44
C ALA A 9 8.52 16.72 52.55
N PRO A 10 9.38 17.05 51.55
CA PRO A 10 9.95 16.08 50.61
C PRO A 10 11.18 15.33 51.16
N GLY A 11 11.32 14.06 50.76
CA GLY A 11 12.43 13.18 51.12
C GLY A 11 13.77 13.59 50.50
N ARG A 12 14.79 13.76 51.35
CA ARG A 12 16.20 14.00 51.03
C ARG A 12 16.89 12.68 50.65
N TRP A 13 17.60 12.66 49.53
CA TRP A 13 18.50 11.58 49.13
C TRP A 13 19.93 11.85 49.62
N SER A 14 20.63 10.82 50.11
CA SER A 14 22.03 10.86 50.57
C SER A 14 22.84 9.75 49.88
N PRO A 15 24.00 10.03 49.26
CA PRO A 15 24.88 9.01 48.68
C PRO A 15 25.84 8.39 49.72
N PRO A 16 26.27 7.12 49.57
CA PRO A 16 27.18 6.47 50.50
C PRO A 16 28.64 6.89 50.29
N ALA A 17 29.36 6.98 51.41
CA ALA A 17 30.76 7.35 51.52
C ALA A 17 31.67 6.12 51.38
N TRP A 18 32.11 5.83 50.15
CA TRP A 18 33.25 4.96 49.86
C TRP A 18 33.62 5.14 48.38
N PHE A 19 34.86 5.30 47.94
CA PHE A 19 36.12 5.57 48.61
C PHE A 19 37.07 6.02 47.49
N ARG A 20 37.74 7.15 47.70
CA ARG A 20 38.85 7.63 46.87
C ARG A 20 40.11 6.82 47.20
N VAL A 21 40.85 6.29 46.23
CA VAL A 21 42.32 6.04 46.31
C VAL A 21 42.84 5.93 44.86
N ALA A 22 43.53 6.93 44.31
CA ALA A 22 44.96 7.25 44.38
C ALA A 22 45.86 6.37 43.47
N ALA A 23 46.59 7.07 42.60
CA ALA A 23 47.54 6.57 41.62
C ALA A 23 48.75 5.90 42.26
N VAL A 24 49.26 4.84 41.61
CA VAL A 24 50.60 4.31 41.84
C VAL A 24 51.33 4.28 40.50
N LEU A 25 52.35 5.12 40.41
CA LEU A 25 53.39 5.10 39.40
C LEU A 25 54.40 4.00 39.76
N VAL A 26 54.69 3.10 38.82
CA VAL A 26 55.88 2.26 38.89
C VAL A 26 56.75 2.59 37.67
N SER A 27 57.88 3.25 37.95
CA SER A 27 59.00 3.42 37.03
C SER A 27 59.89 2.18 37.11
N ILE A 28 60.25 1.59 35.97
CA ILE A 28 61.39 0.68 35.84
C ILE A 28 62.30 1.24 34.74
N ALA A 29 63.59 1.37 35.05
CA ALA A 29 64.65 1.88 34.20
C ALA A 29 65.39 0.76 33.43
N ALA A 30 65.73 1.04 32.16
CA ALA A 30 66.92 0.69 31.32
C ALA A 30 67.80 -0.55 31.66
N ALA A 31 68.40 -1.34 30.74
CA ALA A 31 68.64 -1.36 29.29
C ALA A 31 69.30 -2.75 28.91
N PRO A 32 70.11 -2.90 27.84
CA PRO A 32 69.76 -3.32 26.47
C PRO A 32 70.24 -4.73 26.09
N ALA A 33 69.69 -5.33 25.03
CA ALA A 33 70.37 -6.38 24.26
C ALA A 33 69.90 -6.34 22.80
N ALA A 34 70.83 -6.04 21.90
CA ALA A 34 70.64 -6.12 20.46
C ALA A 34 70.88 -7.56 20.00
N PHE A 35 69.98 -8.10 19.16
CA PHE A 35 70.29 -9.18 18.22
C PHE A 35 69.37 -9.10 17.00
N GLY A 36 70.02 -9.06 15.83
CA GLY A 36 69.55 -9.69 14.59
C GLY A 36 68.43 -9.00 13.83
N ALA A 37 68.79 -8.18 12.84
CA ALA A 37 68.01 -8.09 11.62
C ALA A 37 68.25 -9.38 10.83
N ASP A 38 67.20 -10.15 10.58
CA ASP A 38 67.19 -11.19 9.55
C ASP A 38 65.91 -11.05 8.73
N ASP A 39 66.06 -11.38 7.45
CA ASP A 39 65.23 -10.95 6.34
C ASP A 39 63.91 -11.74 6.22
N ALA A 40 62.99 -11.15 5.47
CA ALA A 40 61.69 -11.60 4.97
C ALA A 40 61.22 -13.07 5.18
N ALA A 41 60.04 -13.21 5.80
CA ALA A 41 58.98 -14.09 5.29
C ALA A 41 57.60 -13.59 5.75
N ALA A 42 56.87 -12.92 4.86
CA ALA A 42 55.44 -12.65 5.08
C ALA A 42 54.65 -13.96 5.01
N PRO A 43 53.77 -14.28 5.97
CA PRO A 43 52.90 -15.45 5.87
C PRO A 43 51.89 -15.26 4.72
N PRO A 44 51.45 -16.34 4.05
CA PRO A 44 50.49 -16.23 2.96
C PRO A 44 49.17 -15.61 3.45
N PRO A 45 48.39 -14.95 2.57
CA PRO A 45 47.11 -14.37 2.95
C PRO A 45 46.21 -15.47 3.49
N SER A 46 45.88 -15.38 4.78
CA SER A 46 45.01 -16.33 5.45
C SER A 46 43.63 -16.34 4.81
N GLU A 47 43.08 -17.53 4.54
CA GLU A 47 41.71 -17.76 4.05
C GLU A 47 40.65 -16.99 4.86
N PHE A 48 40.95 -16.66 6.11
CA PHE A 48 40.16 -15.78 6.97
C PHE A 48 39.86 -14.40 6.37
N SER A 49 40.80 -13.77 5.64
CA SER A 49 40.55 -12.48 4.97
C SER A 49 39.55 -12.58 3.81
N ASN A 50 39.44 -13.77 3.19
CA ASN A 50 38.45 -14.03 2.13
C ASN A 50 37.07 -14.38 2.69
N LEU A 51 36.98 -14.88 3.92
CA LEU A 51 35.72 -15.08 4.62
C LEU A 51 35.20 -13.76 5.22
N ASP A 52 36.07 -12.94 5.78
CA ASP A 52 35.72 -11.62 6.29
C ASP A 52 35.21 -10.69 5.18
N SER A 53 35.83 -10.72 3.98
CA SER A 53 35.34 -9.95 2.84
C SER A 53 33.92 -10.38 2.42
N ARG A 54 33.68 -11.70 2.31
CA ARG A 54 32.35 -12.25 1.98
C ARG A 54 31.28 -11.89 3.02
N ILE A 55 31.63 -11.85 4.31
CA ILE A 55 30.71 -11.45 5.38
C ILE A 55 30.38 -9.95 5.30
N GLN A 56 31.34 -9.11 4.92
CA GLN A 56 31.12 -7.66 4.74
C GLN A 56 30.30 -7.37 3.48
N ASP A 57 30.49 -8.14 2.40
CA ASP A 57 29.73 -8.02 1.17
C ASP A 57 28.26 -8.41 1.38
N THR A 58 27.99 -9.54 2.04
CA THR A 58 26.61 -9.97 2.35
C THR A 58 25.90 -9.01 3.34
N LYS A 59 26.64 -8.37 4.26
CA LYS A 59 26.06 -7.32 5.13
C LYS A 59 25.67 -6.07 4.35
N SER A 60 26.46 -5.70 3.33
CA SER A 60 26.16 -4.56 2.46
C SER A 60 24.90 -4.83 1.63
N GLU A 61 24.75 -6.05 1.12
CA GLU A 61 23.58 -6.48 0.34
C GLU A 61 22.28 -6.51 1.19
N VAL A 62 22.37 -6.90 2.47
CA VAL A 62 21.23 -6.86 3.42
C VAL A 62 20.86 -5.41 3.82
N ILE A 63 21.82 -4.50 3.86
CA ILE A 63 21.59 -3.07 4.16
C ILE A 63 20.98 -2.34 2.95
N GLU A 64 21.33 -2.75 1.73
CA GLU A 64 20.78 -2.20 0.49
C GLU A 64 19.34 -2.68 0.26
N LEU A 65 19.05 -3.96 0.52
CA LEU A 65 17.69 -4.51 0.42
C LEU A 65 16.70 -3.85 1.40
N ASN A 66 17.16 -3.47 2.60
CA ASN A 66 16.33 -2.78 3.59
C ASN A 66 16.02 -1.33 3.18
N ARG A 67 16.88 -0.69 2.37
CA ARG A 67 16.66 0.66 1.85
C ARG A 67 15.66 0.68 0.69
N ASP A 68 15.64 -0.35 -0.15
CA ASP A 68 14.64 -0.49 -1.21
C ASP A 68 13.23 -0.76 -0.65
N LEU A 69 13.12 -1.40 0.52
CA LEU A 69 11.86 -1.54 1.24
C LEU A 69 11.38 -0.22 1.90
N MET A 70 12.28 0.69 2.29
CA MET A 70 11.90 2.00 2.85
C MET A 70 11.33 2.96 1.79
N VAL A 71 11.83 2.90 0.55
CA VAL A 71 11.31 3.73 -0.56
C VAL A 71 9.91 3.28 -1.01
N LEU A 72 9.54 2.03 -0.72
CA LEU A 72 8.19 1.52 -0.99
C LEU A 72 7.19 1.79 0.15
N GLU A 73 7.66 2.02 1.39
CA GLU A 73 6.79 2.28 2.55
C GLU A 73 6.32 3.75 2.65
N GLU A 74 7.13 4.74 2.26
CA GLU A 74 6.80 6.15 2.55
C GLU A 74 5.64 6.73 1.72
N GLU A 75 5.30 6.13 0.58
CA GLU A 75 4.11 6.49 -0.24
C GLU A 75 2.81 5.82 0.27
N LEU A 76 2.90 4.86 1.21
CA LEU A 76 1.75 4.16 1.81
C LEU A 76 1.30 4.78 3.14
N LEU A 77 2.11 5.63 3.77
CA LEU A 77 1.88 6.06 5.16
C LEU A 77 0.83 7.17 5.32
N PHE A 78 0.41 7.86 4.25
CA PHE A 78 -0.59 8.94 4.34
C PHE A 78 -1.52 9.03 3.12
N PRO A 79 -2.42 8.06 2.87
CA PRO A 79 -3.43 8.27 1.84
C PRO A 79 -4.45 9.29 2.33
N ALA A 80 -4.30 10.55 1.90
CA ALA A 80 -5.48 11.34 1.53
C ALA A 80 -6.11 10.58 0.36
N SER A 81 -7.09 9.73 0.70
CA SER A 81 -7.95 8.86 -0.12
C SER A 81 -7.51 8.42 -1.53
N THR A 82 -6.68 7.38 -1.61
CA THR A 82 -6.44 6.61 -2.86
C THR A 82 -7.63 5.74 -3.30
N GLN A 83 -8.80 5.91 -2.67
CA GLN A 83 -9.94 5.03 -2.86
C GLN A 83 -10.63 5.23 -4.22
N VAL A 84 -11.01 4.12 -4.84
CA VAL A 84 -11.86 4.05 -6.02
C VAL A 84 -13.00 3.10 -5.74
N ALA A 85 -14.21 3.55 -6.05
CA ALA A 85 -15.43 2.78 -5.93
C ALA A 85 -16.13 2.70 -7.29
N VAL A 86 -16.47 1.48 -7.72
CA VAL A 86 -17.19 1.23 -8.97
C VAL A 86 -18.59 0.73 -8.64
N PHE A 87 -19.56 1.34 -9.28
CA PHE A 87 -20.98 1.06 -9.10
C PHE A 87 -21.59 0.63 -10.43
N VAL A 88 -22.65 -0.17 -10.36
CA VAL A 88 -23.50 -0.53 -11.50
C VAL A 88 -24.91 -0.03 -11.22
N SER A 89 -25.51 0.61 -12.22
CA SER A 89 -26.91 1.04 -12.21
C SER A 89 -27.57 0.73 -13.56
N MET A 90 -28.88 0.54 -13.53
CA MET A 90 -29.68 0.16 -14.69
C MET A 90 -30.90 1.06 -14.80
N ASP A 91 -31.09 1.64 -15.98
CA ASP A 91 -32.31 2.35 -16.40
C ASP A 91 -32.75 1.77 -17.75
N VAL A 92 -33.04 0.48 -17.71
CA VAL A 92 -33.40 -0.36 -18.86
C VAL A 92 -34.75 -0.99 -18.58
N GLY A 93 -35.57 -1.11 -19.62
CA GLY A 93 -36.86 -1.77 -19.58
C GLY A 93 -36.73 -3.25 -19.94
N LYS A 94 -36.62 -3.54 -21.24
CA LYS A 94 -36.72 -4.91 -21.79
C LYS A 94 -35.66 -5.26 -22.82
N LEU A 95 -34.69 -4.37 -23.10
CA LEU A 95 -33.74 -4.60 -24.20
C LEU A 95 -32.45 -5.31 -23.76
N PHE A 96 -32.25 -5.49 -22.45
CA PHE A 96 -31.09 -6.18 -21.92
C PHE A 96 -31.38 -6.80 -20.55
N GLU A 97 -31.14 -8.10 -20.43
CA GLU A 97 -31.20 -8.86 -19.18
C GLU A 97 -29.76 -9.07 -18.69
N LEU A 98 -29.37 -8.43 -17.60
CA LEU A 98 -28.00 -8.50 -17.09
C LEU A 98 -27.74 -9.84 -16.39
N ASP A 99 -26.76 -10.60 -16.87
CA ASP A 99 -26.31 -11.83 -16.20
C ASP A 99 -25.06 -11.59 -15.36
N SER A 100 -24.08 -10.87 -15.94
CA SER A 100 -22.80 -10.66 -15.27
C SER A 100 -22.08 -9.38 -15.67
N VAL A 101 -21.28 -8.89 -14.73
CA VAL A 101 -20.35 -7.77 -14.94
C VAL A 101 -18.95 -8.19 -14.56
N GLN A 102 -17.99 -7.88 -15.42
CA GLN A 102 -16.57 -8.01 -15.16
C GLN A 102 -15.93 -6.64 -15.28
N VAL A 103 -15.13 -6.26 -14.28
CA VAL A 103 -14.42 -4.98 -14.24
C VAL A 103 -12.92 -5.23 -14.21
N LYS A 104 -12.21 -4.51 -15.08
CA LYS A 104 -10.76 -4.43 -15.10
C LYS A 104 -10.31 -2.99 -14.86
N LEU A 105 -9.21 -2.86 -14.12
CA LEU A 105 -8.44 -1.63 -13.97
C LEU A 105 -7.03 -1.93 -14.46
N ASP A 106 -6.54 -1.16 -15.43
CA ASP A 106 -5.21 -1.32 -16.03
C ASP A 106 -4.91 -2.77 -16.44
N ASP A 107 -5.80 -3.35 -17.25
CA ASP A 107 -5.80 -4.75 -17.70
C ASP A 107 -5.93 -5.83 -16.60
N LYS A 108 -5.89 -5.45 -15.33
CA LYS A 108 -6.08 -6.36 -14.20
C LYS A 108 -7.56 -6.50 -13.86
N GLN A 109 -8.07 -7.73 -13.85
CA GLN A 109 -9.42 -8.00 -13.36
C GLN A 109 -9.51 -7.73 -11.86
N VAL A 110 -10.39 -6.81 -11.48
CA VAL A 110 -10.62 -6.40 -10.10
C VAL A 110 -11.98 -6.84 -9.55
N ALA A 111 -12.95 -7.10 -10.43
CA ALA A 111 -14.24 -7.67 -10.05
C ALA A 111 -14.82 -8.55 -11.17
N ALA A 112 -15.57 -9.58 -10.77
CA ALA A 112 -16.44 -10.37 -11.64
C ALA A 112 -17.63 -10.81 -10.80
N TYR A 113 -18.84 -10.49 -11.25
CA TYR A 113 -20.06 -10.72 -10.48
C TYR A 113 -21.16 -11.30 -11.36
N LEU A 114 -21.87 -12.30 -10.83
CA LEU A 114 -23.05 -12.93 -11.43
C LEU A 114 -24.28 -12.44 -10.68
N TYR A 115 -25.30 -12.01 -11.42
CA TYR A 115 -26.53 -11.49 -10.84
C TYR A 115 -27.61 -12.55 -10.72
N THR A 116 -28.38 -12.45 -9.64
CA THR A 116 -29.65 -13.16 -9.49
C THR A 116 -30.80 -12.36 -10.12
N PRO A 117 -31.90 -13.01 -10.53
CA PRO A 117 -33.07 -12.29 -11.04
C PRO A 117 -33.62 -11.23 -10.09
N SER A 118 -33.56 -11.46 -8.78
CA SER A 118 -33.97 -10.49 -7.75
C SER A 118 -33.08 -9.25 -7.69
N GLU A 119 -31.78 -9.40 -7.92
CA GLU A 119 -30.83 -8.28 -7.93
C GLU A 119 -30.99 -7.44 -9.20
N VAL A 120 -31.15 -8.09 -10.36
CA VAL A 120 -31.46 -7.40 -11.62
C VAL A 120 -32.75 -6.59 -11.48
N GLN A 121 -33.79 -7.19 -10.89
CA GLN A 121 -35.04 -6.49 -10.58
C GLN A 121 -34.84 -5.29 -9.64
N ALA A 122 -33.91 -5.37 -8.68
CA ALA A 122 -33.59 -4.24 -7.81
C ALA A 122 -32.89 -3.11 -8.58
N LEU A 123 -31.94 -3.44 -9.47
CA LEU A 123 -31.27 -2.47 -10.33
C LEU A 123 -32.27 -1.76 -11.26
N HIS A 124 -33.22 -2.49 -11.86
CA HIS A 124 -34.31 -1.90 -12.67
C HIS A 124 -35.17 -0.89 -11.91
N ARG A 125 -35.29 -1.01 -10.59
CA ARG A 125 -36.04 -0.06 -9.74
C ARG A 125 -35.19 1.14 -9.29
N GLY A 126 -34.05 1.38 -9.95
CA GLY A 126 -33.11 2.44 -9.57
C GLY A 126 -32.16 2.04 -8.45
N GLY A 127 -32.04 0.74 -8.15
CA GLY A 127 -31.00 0.24 -7.28
C GLY A 127 -29.61 0.54 -7.85
N VAL A 128 -28.67 0.80 -6.96
CA VAL A 128 -27.26 1.01 -7.31
C VAL A 128 -26.44 0.03 -6.49
N GLN A 129 -25.65 -0.80 -7.17
CA GLN A 129 -24.79 -1.78 -6.51
C GLN A 129 -23.34 -1.35 -6.60
N ARG A 130 -22.61 -1.41 -5.48
CA ARG A 130 -21.15 -1.29 -5.48
C ARG A 130 -20.51 -2.63 -5.84
N VAL A 131 -19.89 -2.72 -7.01
CA VAL A 131 -19.24 -3.95 -7.50
C VAL A 131 -17.76 -4.02 -7.17
N TYR A 132 -17.11 -2.88 -6.92
CA TYR A 132 -15.72 -2.82 -6.51
C TYR A 132 -15.47 -1.67 -5.56
N LEU A 133 -14.62 -1.91 -4.57
CA LEU A 133 -14.05 -0.91 -3.68
C LEU A 133 -12.59 -1.27 -3.44
N GLY A 134 -11.68 -0.37 -3.77
CA GLY A 134 -10.26 -0.61 -3.56
C GLY A 134 -9.45 0.66 -3.66
N ASN A 135 -8.13 0.50 -3.62
CA ASN A 135 -7.20 1.61 -3.75
C ASN A 135 -6.58 1.59 -5.15
N LEU A 136 -6.32 2.78 -5.68
CA LEU A 136 -5.64 3.02 -6.94
C LEU A 136 -4.61 4.12 -6.74
N LYS A 137 -3.42 3.94 -7.31
CA LYS A 137 -2.33 4.92 -7.19
C LYS A 137 -2.75 6.25 -7.84
N ALA A 138 -2.05 7.34 -7.52
CA ALA A 138 -2.22 8.56 -8.28
C ALA A 138 -1.67 8.38 -9.70
N GLY A 139 -2.31 8.99 -10.70
CA GLY A 139 -1.92 8.89 -12.10
C GLY A 139 -3.07 8.56 -13.03
N SER A 140 -2.74 8.24 -14.28
CA SER A 140 -3.72 7.90 -15.32
C SER A 140 -4.03 6.41 -15.29
N HIS A 141 -5.32 6.08 -15.32
CA HIS A 141 -5.81 4.72 -15.23
C HIS A 141 -6.87 4.45 -16.30
N GLU A 142 -6.97 3.19 -16.71
CA GLU A 142 -8.00 2.71 -17.61
C GLU A 142 -8.93 1.73 -16.90
N LEU A 143 -10.22 2.03 -16.94
CA LEU A 143 -11.28 1.09 -16.55
C LEU A 143 -11.88 0.46 -17.80
N VAL A 144 -11.98 -0.86 -17.81
CA VAL A 144 -12.70 -1.63 -18.82
C VAL A 144 -13.76 -2.47 -18.11
N ALA A 145 -15.02 -2.31 -18.51
CA ALA A 145 -16.13 -3.12 -17.98
C ALA A 145 -16.78 -3.92 -19.10
N PHE A 146 -17.01 -5.21 -18.85
CA PHE A 146 -17.76 -6.11 -19.74
C PHE A 146 -19.08 -6.48 -19.09
N PHE A 147 -20.16 -6.27 -19.82
CA PHE A 147 -21.52 -6.69 -19.45
C PHE A 147 -21.89 -7.85 -20.35
N THR A 148 -22.34 -8.95 -19.73
CA THR A 148 -22.88 -10.11 -20.43
C THR A 148 -24.32 -10.31 -20.00
N GLY A 149 -25.18 -10.64 -20.95
CA GLY A 149 -26.60 -10.76 -20.70
C GLY A 149 -27.39 -11.22 -21.92
N GLY A 150 -28.70 -11.37 -21.74
CA GLY A 150 -29.64 -11.65 -22.81
C GLY A 150 -30.11 -10.38 -23.52
N GLY A 151 -30.06 -10.36 -24.86
CA GLY A 151 -30.72 -9.34 -25.69
C GLY A 151 -32.15 -9.74 -26.11
N PRO A 152 -32.89 -8.86 -26.80
CA PRO A 152 -34.20 -9.18 -27.33
C PRO A 152 -34.10 -10.40 -28.25
N HIS A 153 -35.01 -11.38 -28.09
CA HIS A 153 -35.01 -12.66 -28.79
C HIS A 153 -33.95 -13.69 -28.32
N ARG A 154 -33.51 -13.64 -27.05
CA ARG A 154 -32.61 -14.64 -26.44
C ARG A 154 -31.25 -14.77 -27.15
N ARG A 155 -30.75 -13.69 -27.74
CA ARG A 155 -29.38 -13.65 -28.25
C ARG A 155 -28.43 -13.29 -27.12
N ASP A 156 -27.37 -14.06 -26.96
CA ASP A 156 -26.27 -13.69 -26.06
C ASP A 156 -25.71 -12.33 -26.48
N TYR A 157 -25.61 -11.44 -25.51
CA TYR A 157 -25.25 -10.06 -25.71
C TYR A 157 -24.09 -9.71 -24.78
N LYS A 158 -22.93 -9.43 -25.37
CA LYS A 158 -21.72 -9.01 -24.65
C LYS A 158 -21.27 -7.65 -25.14
N ARG A 159 -21.10 -6.70 -24.21
CA ARG A 159 -20.60 -5.35 -24.51
C ARG A 159 -19.52 -4.93 -23.55
N GLY A 160 -18.48 -4.32 -24.10
CA GLY A 160 -17.42 -3.67 -23.37
C GLY A 160 -17.62 -2.16 -23.39
N THR A 161 -17.25 -1.49 -22.31
CA THR A 161 -17.06 -0.04 -22.27
C THR A 161 -15.71 0.26 -21.63
N THR A 162 -15.07 1.33 -22.08
CA THR A 162 -13.75 1.73 -21.62
C THR A 162 -13.79 3.20 -21.23
N ALA A 163 -13.15 3.54 -20.11
CA ALA A 163 -12.99 4.92 -19.65
C ALA A 163 -11.57 5.13 -19.11
N LYS A 164 -10.93 6.20 -19.57
CA LYS A 164 -9.66 6.67 -19.02
C LYS A 164 -9.94 7.80 -18.03
N PHE A 165 -9.24 7.79 -16.90
CA PHE A 165 -9.40 8.80 -15.86
C PHE A 165 -8.11 9.00 -15.08
N ASP A 166 -7.92 10.22 -14.60
CA ASP A 166 -6.79 10.53 -13.73
C ASP A 166 -7.23 10.49 -12.26
N LYS A 167 -6.52 9.67 -11.48
CA LYS A 167 -6.65 9.57 -10.03
C LYS A 167 -5.75 10.60 -9.37
N GLY A 168 -6.36 11.53 -8.64
CA GLY A 168 -5.67 12.42 -7.71
C GLY A 168 -5.73 11.90 -6.28
N THR A 169 -5.69 12.82 -5.31
CA THR A 169 -5.79 12.51 -3.87
C THR A 169 -7.22 12.26 -3.39
N ASP A 170 -8.25 12.73 -4.11
CA ASP A 170 -9.64 12.56 -3.65
C ASP A 170 -10.22 11.21 -4.08
N PRO A 171 -11.19 10.63 -3.34
CA PRO A 171 -11.81 9.39 -3.74
C PRO A 171 -12.50 9.55 -5.10
N LYS A 172 -12.41 8.53 -5.96
CA LYS A 172 -13.10 8.52 -7.25
C LYS A 172 -14.27 7.54 -7.23
N TYR A 173 -15.42 8.01 -7.69
CA TYR A 173 -16.62 7.21 -7.85
C TYR A 173 -16.90 7.05 -9.34
N ILE A 174 -17.01 5.81 -9.78
CA ILE A 174 -17.27 5.48 -11.18
C ILE A 174 -18.57 4.69 -11.24
N GLU A 175 -19.51 5.18 -12.03
CA GLU A 175 -20.80 4.54 -12.23
C GLU A 175 -20.86 3.97 -13.65
N LEU A 176 -21.05 2.66 -13.71
CA LEU A 176 -21.33 1.88 -14.90
C LEU A 176 -22.83 1.88 -15.12
N ARG A 177 -23.29 2.57 -16.15
CA ARG A 177 -24.71 2.78 -16.43
C ARG A 177 -25.13 1.98 -17.64
N ILE A 178 -26.24 1.28 -17.50
CA ILE A 178 -26.89 0.55 -18.60
C ILE A 178 -28.22 1.25 -18.87
N LYS A 179 -28.43 1.75 -20.09
CA LYS A 179 -29.64 2.49 -20.48
C LYS A 179 -30.25 1.95 -21.76
N ASP A 180 -31.55 2.13 -21.95
CA ASP A 180 -32.19 1.86 -23.25
C ASP A 180 -32.12 3.09 -24.17
N SER A 181 -31.73 2.87 -25.42
CA SER A 181 -31.79 3.88 -26.49
C SER A 181 -33.06 3.71 -27.29
N THR A 182 -34.11 4.47 -26.97
CA THR A 182 -35.42 4.38 -27.66
C THR A 182 -35.32 4.60 -29.16
N GLY A 183 -34.38 5.46 -29.61
CA GLY A 183 -34.18 5.72 -31.04
C GLY A 183 -33.52 4.58 -31.81
N LYS A 184 -32.71 3.75 -31.13
CA LYS A 184 -31.95 2.65 -31.76
C LYS A 184 -32.47 1.26 -31.39
N LEU A 185 -33.45 1.19 -30.46
CA LEU A 185 -34.00 -0.04 -29.92
C LEU A 185 -32.91 -1.01 -29.43
N GLN A 186 -31.88 -0.46 -28.77
CA GLN A 186 -30.77 -1.23 -28.23
C GLN A 186 -30.30 -0.65 -26.89
N PRO A 187 -29.69 -1.47 -26.01
CA PRO A 187 -29.04 -0.98 -24.81
C PRO A 187 -27.76 -0.18 -25.14
N GLU A 188 -27.50 0.85 -24.35
CA GLU A 188 -26.30 1.68 -24.34
C GLU A 188 -25.60 1.53 -22.97
N PHE A 189 -24.26 1.54 -23.00
CA PHE A 189 -23.41 1.29 -21.84
C PHE A 189 -22.47 2.47 -21.68
N ASP A 190 -22.72 3.30 -20.67
CA ASP A 190 -21.94 4.50 -20.39
C ASP A 190 -21.19 4.39 -19.07
N VAL A 191 -20.03 5.05 -19.02
CA VAL A 191 -19.24 5.21 -17.80
C VAL A 191 -19.35 6.67 -17.38
N LYS A 192 -19.90 6.89 -16.18
CA LYS A 192 -19.95 8.20 -15.55
C LYS A 192 -18.94 8.26 -14.42
N ILE A 193 -17.95 9.13 -14.56
CA ILE A 193 -16.98 9.43 -13.51
C ILE A 193 -17.49 10.64 -12.76
N TRP A 194 -17.74 10.48 -11.46
CA TRP A 194 -18.17 11.58 -10.61
C TRP A 194 -16.95 12.33 -10.07
N PRO A 195 -16.95 13.68 -10.10
CA PRO A 195 -16.03 14.43 -9.26
C PRO A 195 -16.30 14.05 -7.80
N GLY A 196 -15.24 13.96 -6.99
CA GLY A 196 -15.40 13.69 -5.56
C GLY A 196 -16.39 14.68 -4.93
N PRO A 197 -17.07 14.32 -3.82
CA PRO A 197 -17.94 15.27 -3.13
C PRO A 197 -17.14 16.53 -2.84
N SER A 198 -17.67 17.68 -3.29
CA SER A 198 -17.10 18.98 -2.90
C SER A 198 -17.15 19.05 -1.36
N PRO A 199 -16.05 19.39 -0.69
CA PRO A 199 -16.01 19.53 0.77
C PRO A 199 -16.97 20.62 1.27
#